data_AF-A0A397U2R4-F1
#
_entry.id   AF-A0A397U2R4-F1
#
_cell.length_a   1.000
_cell.length_b   1.000
_cell.length_c   1.000
_cell.angle_alpha   90.00
_cell.angle_beta   90.00
_cell.angle_gamma   90.00
#
_symmetry.space_group_name_H-M   'P 1'
#
loop_
_entity.id
_entity.type
_entity.pdbx_description
1 polymer ?
#
loop_
_entity_poly.entity_id
_entity_poly.type
_entity_poly.pdbx_seq_one_letter_code
_entity_poly.pdbx_strand_id
1 'polypeptide(L)'
;TKEREKRLAELTKRELTTLDSDTRTYKSVGKAFIKTDLSVLMTELDTRVVKAEKDLNDLDKTKKHLERNVNESQNALREITSS
;
A
#
# COMPACT_ATOMS: atom_id res chain seq x y z
N THR A 1 1.55 1.54 -8.58
CA THR A 1 0.27 1.26 -7.88
C THR A 1 0.56 0.54 -6.57
N LYS A 2 -0.17 0.88 -5.51
CA LYS A 2 0.02 0.31 -4.15
C LYS A 2 -0.09 -1.22 -4.12
N GLU A 3 -0.89 -1.80 -5.02
CA GLU A 3 -0.96 -3.26 -5.22
C GLU A 3 0.37 -3.88 -5.67
N ARG A 4 1.11 -3.19 -6.54
CA ARG A 4 2.44 -3.66 -6.97
C ARG A 4 3.43 -3.62 -5.81
N GLU A 5 3.38 -2.58 -4.97
CA GLU A 5 4.22 -2.46 -3.78
C GLU A 5 3.92 -3.57 -2.77
N LYS A 6 2.63 -3.87 -2.53
CA LYS A 6 2.20 -4.98 -1.68
C LYS A 6 2.73 -6.32 -2.21
N ARG A 7 2.53 -6.61 -3.49
CA ARG A 7 2.99 -7.87 -4.11
C ARG A 7 4.50 -8.03 -4.04
N LEU A 8 5.26 -6.96 -4.26
CA LEU A 8 6.72 -6.97 -4.13
C LEU A 8 7.16 -7.24 -2.67
N ALA A 9 6.49 -6.62 -1.69
CA ALA A 9 6.78 -6.84 -0.27
C ALA A 9 6.50 -8.29 0.14
N GLU A 10 5.38 -8.87 -0.32
CA GLU A 10 5.02 -10.27 -0.05
C GLU A 10 6.01 -11.26 -0.67
N LEU A 11 6.43 -11.03 -1.92
CA LEU A 11 7.44 -11.87 -2.59
C LEU A 11 8.79 -11.80 -1.87
N THR A 12 9.25 -10.58 -1.57
CA THR A 12 10.50 -10.38 -0.81
C THR A 12 10.42 -11.07 0.54
N LYS A 13 9.28 -11.00 1.25
CA LYS A 13 9.10 -11.69 2.52
C LYS A 13 9.23 -13.21 2.38
N ARG A 14 8.62 -13.80 1.35
CA ARG A 14 8.71 -15.24 1.08
C ARG A 14 10.15 -15.69 0.81
N GLU A 15 10.88 -14.92 0.03
CA GLU A 15 12.30 -15.21 -0.24
C GLU A 15 13.12 -15.12 1.05
N LEU A 16 12.88 -14.11 1.88
CA LEU A 16 13.57 -13.93 3.15
C LEU A 16 13.23 -15.01 4.19
N THR A 17 12.02 -15.58 4.17
CA THR A 17 11.66 -16.74 5.04
C THR A 17 12.40 -18.02 4.67
N THR A 18 13.01 -18.11 3.48
CA THR A 18 13.81 -19.27 3.09
C THR A 18 15.27 -19.18 3.57
N LEU A 19 15.68 -18.04 4.13
CA LEU A 19 17.02 -17.83 4.65
C LEU A 19 17.12 -18.25 6.11
N ASP A 20 18.27 -18.80 6.49
CA ASP A 20 18.56 -19.14 7.88
C ASP A 20 18.54 -17.89 8.78
N SER A 21 18.07 -18.06 10.01
CA SER A 21 17.89 -16.97 10.98
C SER A 21 19.18 -16.25 11.37
N ASP A 22 20.35 -16.86 11.14
CA ASP A 22 21.67 -16.26 11.41
C ASP A 22 22.25 -15.51 10.20
N THR A 23 21.50 -15.43 9.10
CA THR A 23 21.93 -14.73 7.89
C THR A 23 22.00 -13.23 8.15
N ARG A 24 23.18 -12.64 7.95
CA ARG A 24 23.38 -11.18 8.06
C ARG A 24 22.62 -10.48 6.94
N THR A 25 21.50 -9.82 7.28
CA THR A 25 20.73 -9.05 6.31
C THR A 25 21.11 -7.58 6.30
N TYR A 26 20.91 -6.93 5.15
CA TYR A 26 21.19 -5.52 4.96
C TYR A 26 19.99 -4.83 4.34
N LYS A 27 19.59 -3.72 4.93
CA LYS A 27 18.48 -2.89 4.46
C LYS A 27 19.01 -1.67 3.72
N SER A 28 18.47 -1.37 2.56
CA SER A 28 18.75 -0.13 1.84
C SER A 28 18.06 1.06 2.54
N VAL A 29 18.84 2.08 2.88
CA VAL A 29 18.37 3.39 3.38
C VAL A 29 18.99 4.48 2.51
N GLY A 30 18.20 5.00 1.56
CA GLY A 30 18.68 5.96 0.57
C GLY A 30 19.74 5.34 -0.35
N LYS A 31 20.98 5.84 -0.29
CA LYS A 31 22.14 5.32 -1.04
C LYS A 31 23.05 4.40 -0.20
N ALA A 32 22.67 4.11 1.04
CA ALA A 32 23.45 3.27 1.96
C ALA A 32 22.72 1.96 2.25
N PHE A 33 23.47 0.97 2.74
CA PHE A 33 22.94 -0.30 3.25
C PHE A 33 23.35 -0.48 4.70
N ILE A 34 22.39 -0.74 5.58
CA ILE A 34 22.61 -0.88 7.02
C ILE A 34 22.36 -2.34 7.39
N LYS A 35 23.26 -2.93 8.18
CA LYS A 35 23.06 -4.27 8.73
C LYS A 35 21.82 -4.27 9.62
N THR A 36 20.93 -5.21 9.43
CA THR A 36 19.69 -5.34 10.20
C THR A 36 19.40 -6.81 10.40
N ASP A 37 18.71 -7.14 11.49
CA ASP A 37 18.31 -8.52 11.76
C ASP A 37 17.11 -8.90 10.89
N LEU A 38 17.08 -10.16 10.46
CA LEU A 38 16.04 -10.71 9.58
C LEU A 38 14.64 -10.51 10.16
N SER A 39 14.49 -10.66 11.48
CA SER A 39 13.22 -10.49 12.21
C SER A 39 12.67 -9.07 12.13
N VAL A 40 13.54 -8.07 12.27
CA VAL A 40 13.19 -6.65 12.14
C VAL A 40 12.75 -6.36 10.72
N LEU A 41 13.49 -6.89 9.74
CA LEU A 41 13.19 -6.69 8.32
C LEU A 41 11.85 -7.31 7.90
N MET A 42 11.52 -8.49 8.43
CA MET A 42 10.19 -9.11 8.23
C MET A 42 9.06 -8.29 8.84
N THR A 43 9.26 -7.77 10.06
CA THR A 43 8.25 -6.94 10.74
C THR A 43 7.97 -5.65 9.97
N GLU A 44 9.01 -5.04 9.40
CA GLU A 44 8.87 -3.87 8.55
C GLU A 44 8.15 -4.17 7.24
N LEU A 45 8.42 -5.32 6.61
CA LEU A 45 7.70 -5.76 5.41
C LEU A 45 6.21 -5.96 5.70
N ASP A 46 5.86 -6.58 6.84
CA ASP A 46 4.46 -6.72 7.27
C ASP A 46 3.80 -5.37 7.51
N THR A 47 4.50 -4.46 8.18
CA THR A 47 4.00 -3.10 8.41
C THR A 47 3.75 -2.38 7.08
N ARG A 48 4.62 -2.56 6.08
CA ARG A 48 4.43 -2.00 4.74
C ARG A 48 3.22 -2.57 4.02
N VAL A 49 3.00 -3.89 4.12
CA VAL A 49 1.81 -4.55 3.55
C VAL A 49 0.54 -3.98 4.17
N VAL A 50 0.45 -3.98 5.50
CA VAL A 50 -0.73 -3.46 6.23
C VAL A 50 -0.98 -1.98 5.90
N LYS A 51 0.07 -1.17 5.82
CA LYS A 51 -0.06 0.24 5.43
C LYS A 51 -0.56 0.39 4.00
N ALA A 52 -0.05 -0.41 3.06
CA ALA A 52 -0.50 -0.37 1.67
C ALA A 52 -1.98 -0.79 1.54
N GLU A 53 -2.43 -1.79 2.30
CA GLU A 53 -3.84 -2.19 2.36
C GLU A 53 -4.74 -1.09 2.93
N LYS A 54 -4.29 -0.44 4.01
CA LYS A 54 -5.01 0.70 4.59
C LYS A 54 -5.13 1.85 3.59
N ASP A 55 -4.02 2.24 2.96
CA ASP A 55 -3.99 3.30 1.95
C ASP A 55 -4.93 2.99 0.78
N LEU A 56 -5.01 1.72 0.34
CA LEU A 56 -5.92 1.27 -0.71
C LEU A 56 -7.39 1.40 -0.28
N ASN A 57 -7.73 1.00 0.94
CA ASN A 57 -9.10 1.12 1.46
C ASN A 57 -9.54 2.58 1.59
N ASP A 58 -8.65 3.44 2.09
CA ASP A 58 -8.92 4.87 2.23
C ASP A 58 -9.09 5.55 0.85
N LEU A 59 -8.30 5.12 -0.15
CA LEU A 59 -8.44 5.60 -1.52
C LEU A 59 -9.76 5.13 -2.16
N ASP A 60 -10.19 3.89 -1.93
CA ASP A 60 -11.48 3.36 -2.43
C ASP A 60 -12.68 4.11 -1.82
N LYS A 61 -12.64 4.39 -0.51
CA LYS A 61 -13.66 5.24 0.15
C LYS A 61 -13.71 6.63 -0.45
N THR A 62 -12.54 7.25 -0.65
CA THR A 62 -12.44 8.59 -1.23
C THR A 62 -13.00 8.61 -2.65
N LYS A 63 -12.67 7.60 -3.46
CA LYS A 63 -13.20 7.42 -4.80
C LYS A 63 -14.73 7.35 -4.79
N LYS A 64 -15.33 6.49 -3.96
CA LYS A 64 -16.79 6.34 -3.86
C LYS A 64 -17.48 7.63 -3.43
N HIS A 65 -16.88 8.37 -2.49
CA HIS A 65 -17.40 9.65 -2.06
C HIS A 65 -17.41 10.67 -3.22
N LEU A 66 -16.31 10.76 -3.98
CA LEU A 66 -16.22 11.63 -5.15
C LEU A 66 -17.19 11.23 -6.26
N GLU A 67 -17.33 9.93 -6.54
CA GLU A 67 -18.31 9.42 -7.52
C GLU A 67 -19.74 9.80 -7.15
N ARG A 68 -20.10 9.69 -5.87
CA ARG A 68 -21.40 10.11 -5.36
C ARG A 68 -21.61 11.61 -5.53
N ASN A 69 -20.64 12.44 -5.14
CA ASN A 69 -20.73 13.90 -5.26
C ASN A 69 -20.88 14.34 -6.73
N VAL A 70 -20.18 13.67 -7.66
CA VAL A 70 -20.30 13.93 -9.10
C VAL A 70 -21.71 13.58 -9.58
N ASN A 71 -22.25 12.42 -9.20
CA ASN A 71 -23.58 12.00 -9.62
C ASN A 71 -24.67 12.93 -9.07
N GLU A 72 -24.58 13.32 -7.79
CA GLU A 72 -25.49 14.30 -7.17
C GLU A 72 -25.42 15.66 -7.89
N SER A 73 -24.22 16.14 -8.20
CA SER A 73 -24.03 17.39 -8.94
C SER A 73 -24.60 17.32 -10.36
N GLN A 74 -24.40 16.21 -11.06
CA GLN A 74 -24.95 15.99 -12.40
C GLN A 74 -26.49 15.94 -12.40
N ASN A 75 -27.08 15.31 -11.39
CA ASN A 75 -28.54 15.26 -11.25
C ASN A 75 -29.12 16.65 -10.95
N ALA A 76 -28.51 17.41 -10.03
CA ALA A 76 -28.93 18.78 -9.73
C ALA A 76 -28.87 19.68 -10.98
N LEU A 77 -27.81 19.59 -11.77
CA LEU A 77 -27.69 20.34 -13.03
C LEU A 77 -28.76 19.93 -14.06
N ARG A 78 -29.05 18.63 -14.17
CA ARG A 78 -30.12 18.13 -15.06
C ARG A 78 -31.47 18.67 -14.64
N GLU A 79 -31.83 18.60 -13.36
CA GLU A 79 -33.11 19.11 -12.84
C GLU A 79 -33.30 20.59 -13.16
N ILE A 80 -32.25 21.41 -12.97
CA ILE A 80 -32.28 22.85 -13.27
C ILE A 80 -32.45 23.11 -14.77
N THR A 81 -31.79 22.32 -15.62
CA THR A 81 -31.81 22.54 -17.09
C THR A 81 -33.07 21.96 -17.74
N SER A 82 -33.71 20.98 -17.09
CA SER A 82 -34.99 20.39 -17.53
C SER A 82 -36.23 21.10 -16.97
N SER A 83 -36.03 22.09 -16.10
CA SER A 83 -37.08 22.99 -15.56
C SER A 83 -37.11 24.28 -16.36
#